data_AF-A0A1C5M3B1-F1
#
_entry.id   AF-A0A1C5M3B1-F1
#
_cell.length_a   1.000
_cell.length_b   1.000
_cell.length_c   1.000
_cell.angle_alpha   90.00
_cell.angle_beta   90.00
_cell.angle_gamma   90.00
#
_symmetry.space_group_name_H-M   'P 1'
#
loop_
_entity.id
_entity.type
_entity.pdbx_description
1 polymer ?
#
loop_
_entity_poly.entity_id
_entity_poly.type
_entity_poly.pdbx_seq_one_letter_code
_entity_poly.pdbx_strand_id
1 'polypeptide(L)'
;MLERTHAQNTQTLLSSRIPRDTEHERYHPELEEELKECLFCLRRNEMMFDLEVDTDLIEQRIYERQALLCRYRYLLARARELGLHTVLTKYQPAGQV
;
A
#
# COMPACT_ATOMS: atom_id res chain seq x y z
N MET A 1 -22.80 -52.92 12.95
CA MET A 1 -22.19 -51.65 13.39
C MET A 1 -21.06 -51.30 12.46
N LEU A 2 -20.98 -50.02 12.09
CA LEU A 2 -19.90 -49.36 11.35
C LEU A 2 -18.54 -49.62 12.06
N GLU A 3 -17.35 -49.57 11.45
CA GLU A 3 -16.82 -48.58 10.52
C GLU A 3 -15.70 -49.19 9.65
N ARG A 4 -15.76 -48.87 8.36
CA ARG A 4 -14.62 -48.94 7.44
C ARG A 4 -13.92 -47.59 7.51
N THR A 5 -12.66 -47.52 7.95
CA THR A 5 -11.80 -46.38 7.66
C THR A 5 -10.69 -46.84 6.72
N HIS A 6 -11.02 -46.77 5.42
CA HIS A 6 -10.07 -46.92 4.33
C HIS A 6 -9.07 -45.77 4.36
N ALA A 7 -7.79 -46.10 4.32
CA ALA A 7 -6.71 -45.17 4.01
C ALA A 7 -6.98 -44.47 2.67
N GLN A 8 -7.06 -43.14 2.69
CA GLN A 8 -6.96 -42.33 1.47
C GLN A 8 -6.05 -41.13 1.73
N ASN A 9 -4.74 -41.40 1.67
CA ASN A 9 -3.74 -40.41 1.37
C ASN A 9 -3.96 -39.98 -0.09
N THR A 10 -4.81 -38.97 -0.32
CA THR A 10 -5.08 -38.43 -1.65
C THR A 10 -3.88 -37.60 -2.09
N GLN A 11 -2.88 -38.29 -2.65
CA GLN A 11 -1.77 -37.68 -3.37
C GLN A 11 -2.34 -36.99 -4.62
N THR A 12 -2.70 -35.73 -4.47
CA THR A 12 -3.16 -34.88 -5.57
C THR A 12 -1.97 -34.62 -6.49
N LEU A 13 -2.11 -35.00 -7.76
CA LEU A 13 -1.18 -34.72 -8.86
C LEU A 13 -1.22 -33.23 -9.25
N LEU A 14 -1.05 -32.34 -8.28
CA LEU A 14 -1.01 -30.91 -8.52
C LEU A 14 0.45 -30.47 -8.51
N SER A 15 0.85 -29.86 -9.63
CA SER A 15 2.11 -29.18 -9.96
C SER A 15 2.94 -28.75 -8.75
N SER A 16 4.27 -28.82 -8.88
CA SER A 16 5.26 -28.15 -8.00
C SER A 16 4.61 -26.92 -7.36
N ARG A 17 4.19 -27.04 -6.09
CA ARG A 17 3.40 -26.01 -5.41
C ARG A 17 4.15 -24.70 -5.55
N ILE A 18 3.64 -23.80 -6.40
CA ILE A 18 4.09 -22.41 -6.44
C ILE A 18 4.01 -21.96 -4.98
N PRO A 19 5.11 -21.50 -4.37
CA PRO A 19 5.09 -21.05 -3.00
C PRO A 19 3.93 -20.06 -2.85
N ARG A 20 3.00 -20.35 -1.93
CA ARG A 20 1.91 -19.40 -1.66
C ARG A 20 2.56 -18.10 -1.23
N ASP A 21 2.17 -17.02 -1.88
CA ASP A 21 2.66 -15.71 -1.52
C ASP A 21 2.31 -15.42 -0.06
N THR A 22 3.33 -15.15 0.74
CA THR A 22 3.23 -14.86 2.18
C THR A 22 2.97 -13.37 2.42
N GLU A 23 2.79 -12.56 1.37
CA GLU A 23 2.44 -11.13 1.48
C GLU A 23 1.21 -10.89 2.35
N HIS A 24 0.21 -11.75 2.25
CA HIS A 24 -1.01 -11.61 3.04
C HIS A 24 -0.75 -11.68 4.55
N GLU A 25 0.23 -12.48 4.98
CA GLU A 25 0.62 -12.62 6.38
C GLU A 25 1.37 -11.37 6.90
N ARG A 26 1.99 -10.59 5.99
CA ARG A 26 2.68 -9.33 6.30
C ARG A 26 1.81 -8.10 6.08
N TYR A 27 0.56 -8.29 5.67
CA TYR A 27 -0.31 -7.17 5.31
C TYR A 27 -0.71 -6.37 6.55
N HIS A 28 -0.44 -5.07 6.50
CA HIS A 28 -0.82 -4.11 7.54
C HIS A 28 -1.89 -3.16 6.98
N PRO A 29 -3.19 -3.35 7.33
CA PRO A 29 -4.26 -2.52 6.79
C PRO A 29 -4.10 -1.03 7.15
N GLU A 30 -3.60 -0.74 8.35
CA GLU A 30 -3.32 0.62 8.83
C GLU A 30 -2.33 1.36 7.91
N LEU A 31 -1.28 0.68 7.43
CA LEU A 31 -0.30 1.27 6.51
C LEU A 31 -0.94 1.68 5.18
N GLU A 32 -1.85 0.84 4.67
CA GLU A 32 -2.58 1.14 3.43
C GLU A 32 -3.55 2.32 3.63
N GLU A 33 -4.23 2.39 4.77
CA GLU A 33 -5.10 3.50 5.13
C GLU A 33 -4.34 4.81 5.25
N GLU A 34 -3.22 4.83 5.97
CA GLU A 34 -2.36 6.00 6.09
C GLU A 34 -1.87 6.50 4.72
N LEU A 35 -1.55 5.57 3.81
CA LEU A 35 -1.12 5.92 2.46
C LEU A 35 -2.25 6.54 1.64
N LYS A 36 -3.48 6.01 1.76
CA LYS A 36 -4.69 6.60 1.14
C LYS A 36 -4.96 8.00 1.67
N GLU A 37 -4.89 8.18 2.99
CA GLU A 37 -5.08 9.48 3.64
C GLU A 37 -4.02 10.50 3.20
N CYS A 38 -2.75 10.07 3.13
CA CYS A 38 -1.67 10.93 2.68
C CYS A 38 -1.87 11.39 1.23
N LEU A 39 -2.28 10.48 0.34
CA LEU A 39 -2.59 10.81 -1.06
C LEU A 39 -3.82 11.72 -1.19
N PHE A 40 -4.83 11.52 -0.35
CA PHE A 40 -5.98 12.41 -0.29
C PHE A 40 -5.56 13.82 0.14
N CYS A 41 -4.72 13.93 1.17
CA CYS A 41 -4.20 15.21 1.65
C CYS A 41 -3.35 15.91 0.58
N LEU A 42 -2.52 15.17 -0.17
CA LEU A 42 -1.73 15.72 -1.28
C LEU A 42 -2.62 16.31 -2.37
N ARG A 43 -3.66 15.59 -2.81
CA ARG A 43 -4.61 16.11 -3.81
C ARG A 43 -5.36 17.34 -3.32
N ARG A 44 -5.79 17.32 -2.05
CA ARG A 44 -6.47 18.48 -1.47
C ARG A 44 -5.54 19.68 -1.35
N ASN A 45 -4.29 19.47 -0.95
CA ASN A 45 -3.29 20.53 -0.85
C ASN A 45 -3.01 21.15 -2.23
N GLU A 46 -2.90 20.33 -3.29
CA GLU A 46 -2.77 20.79 -4.67
C GLU A 46 -3.98 21.63 -5.11
N MET A 47 -5.20 21.14 -4.91
CA MET A 47 -6.43 21.89 -5.21
C MET A 47 -6.52 23.23 -4.47
N MET A 48 -6.12 23.26 -3.19
CA MET A 48 -6.10 24.51 -2.42
C MET A 48 -5.02 25.46 -2.93
N PHE A 49 -3.85 24.95 -3.30
CA PHE A 49 -2.75 25.75 -3.85
C PHE A 49 -3.16 26.44 -5.16
N ASP A 50 -3.85 25.73 -6.05
CA ASP A 50 -4.28 26.28 -7.35
C ASP A 50 -5.28 27.45 -7.22
N LEU A 51 -6.02 27.51 -6.12
CA LEU A 51 -7.03 28.54 -5.86
C LEU A 51 -6.53 29.65 -4.92
N GLU A 52 -5.37 29.47 -4.29
CA GLU A 52 -4.86 30.41 -3.29
C GLU A 52 -4.20 31.62 -3.96
N VAL A 53 -4.45 32.80 -3.40
CA VAL A 53 -3.90 34.08 -3.90
C VAL A 53 -3.14 34.84 -2.83
N ASP A 54 -3.39 34.53 -1.55
CA ASP A 54 -2.65 35.13 -0.45
C ASP A 54 -1.23 34.54 -0.38
N THR A 55 -0.23 35.42 -0.35
CA THR A 55 1.18 35.00 -0.46
C THR A 55 1.64 34.18 0.74
N ASP A 56 1.21 34.53 1.95
CA ASP A 56 1.60 33.82 3.17
C ASP A 56 0.93 32.43 3.21
N LEU A 57 -0.33 32.34 2.75
CA LEU A 57 -1.02 31.06 2.62
C LEU A 57 -0.44 30.19 1.51
N ILE A 58 -0.01 30.75 0.37
CA ILE A 58 0.72 30.02 -0.67
C ILE A 58 1.99 29.40 -0.09
N GLU A 59 2.78 30.18 0.65
CA GLU A 59 4.00 29.70 1.30
C GLU A 59 3.70 28.59 2.32
N GLN A 60 2.67 28.76 3.15
CA GLN A 60 2.19 27.72 4.06
C GLN A 60 1.82 26.42 3.31
N ARG A 61 1.14 26.52 2.15
CA ARG A 61 0.76 25.35 1.34
C ARG A 61 1.97 24.62 0.75
N ILE A 62 3.03 25.34 0.36
CA ILE A 62 4.28 24.75 -0.11
C ILE A 62 4.92 23.91 1.01
N TYR A 63 4.99 24.44 2.23
CA TYR A 63 5.53 23.68 3.37
C TYR A 63 4.68 22.48 3.73
N GLU A 64 3.35 22.61 3.72
CA GLU A 64 2.42 21.50 3.93
C GLU A 64 2.63 20.39 2.88
N ARG A 65 2.78 20.77 1.60
CA ARG A 65 3.06 19.82 0.52
C ARG A 65 4.37 19.06 0.74
N GLN A 66 5.42 19.74 1.17
CA GLN A 66 6.72 19.12 1.46
C GLN A 66 6.60 18.11 2.61
N ALA A 67 5.89 18.44 3.68
CA ALA A 67 5.65 17.53 4.80
C ALA A 67 4.84 16.29 4.36
N LEU A 68 3.79 16.49 3.57
CA LEU A 68 2.99 15.39 3.01
C LEU A 68 3.81 14.47 2.09
N LEU A 69 4.65 15.03 1.23
CA LEU A 69 5.54 14.25 0.37
C LEU A 69 6.59 13.48 1.19
N CYS A 70 7.10 14.06 2.27
CA CYS A 70 7.99 13.38 3.19
C CYS A 70 7.30 12.15 3.81
N ARG A 71 6.09 12.33 4.34
CA ARG A 71 5.28 11.23 4.91
C ARG A 71 4.98 10.15 3.86
N TYR A 72 4.58 10.55 2.65
CA TYR A 72 4.32 9.61 1.54
C TYR A 72 5.54 8.74 1.23
N ARG A 73 6.73 9.35 1.12
CA ARG A 73 7.99 8.63 0.86
C ARG A 73 8.32 7.64 1.98
N TYR A 74 8.10 8.02 3.23
CA TYR A 74 8.29 7.14 4.38
C TYR A 74 7.34 5.93 4.33
N LEU A 75 6.05 6.15 4.08
CA LEU A 75 5.06 5.07 4.00
C LEU A 75 5.37 4.09 2.84
N LEU A 76 5.82 4.61 1.69
CA LEU A 76 6.28 3.76 0.60
C LEU A 76 7.53 2.95 0.96
N ALA A 77 8.51 3.56 1.65
CA ALA A 77 9.69 2.84 2.12
C ALA A 77 9.29 1.73 3.10
N ARG A 78 8.35 2.00 4.00
CA ARG A 78 7.82 1.03 4.95
C ARG A 78 7.11 -0.14 4.25
N ALA A 79 6.31 0.15 3.23
CA ALA A 79 5.67 -0.89 2.41
C ALA A 79 6.69 -1.75 1.66
N ARG A 80 7.84 -1.19 1.24
CA ARG A 80 8.95 -1.94 0.64
C ARG A 80 9.67 -2.84 1.64
N GLU A 81 9.93 -2.34 2.85
CA GLU A 81 10.55 -3.14 3.94
C GLU A 81 9.71 -4.36 4.30
N LEU A 82 8.38 -4.22 4.29
CA LEU A 82 7.43 -5.29 4.57
C LEU A 82 7.18 -6.21 3.36
N GLY A 83 7.73 -5.87 2.19
CA GLY A 83 7.52 -6.61 0.95
C GLY A 83 6.05 -6.65 0.55
N LEU A 84 5.37 -5.50 0.56
CA LEU A 84 3.95 -5.37 0.18
C LEU A 84 3.81 -4.84 -1.26
N HIS A 85 4.16 -5.67 -2.23
CA HIS A 85 4.14 -5.35 -3.67
C HIS A 85 2.75 -5.02 -4.20
N THR A 86 1.69 -5.65 -3.67
CA THR A 86 0.30 -5.31 -4.01
C THR A 86 -0.08 -3.87 -3.61
N VAL A 87 0.35 -3.41 -2.43
CA VAL A 87 0.15 -2.03 -1.98
C VAL A 87 0.98 -1.07 -2.84
N LEU A 88 2.26 -1.38 -3.05
CA LEU A 88 3.15 -0.55 -3.87
C LEU A 88 2.62 -0.38 -5.31
N THR A 89 2.12 -1.46 -5.93
CA THR A 89 1.57 -1.41 -7.29
C THR A 89 0.33 -0.52 -7.39
N LYS A 90 -0.51 -0.48 -6.35
CA LYS A 90 -1.73 0.35 -6.34
C LYS A 90 -1.46 1.84 -6.15
N TYR A 91 -0.45 2.19 -5.34
CA TYR A 91 -0.26 3.55 -4.85
C TYR A 91 1.01 4.23 -5.34
N GLN A 92 1.90 3.52 -6.03
CA GLN A 92 3.02 4.13 -6.74
C GLN A 92 2.51 4.76 -8.05
N PRO A 93 2.87 6.01 -8.36
CA PRO A 93 2.44 6.65 -9.60
C PRO A 93 3.02 5.90 -10.80
N ALA A 94 2.21 5.73 -11.85
CA ALA A 94 2.65 5.22 -13.14
C ALA A 94 3.69 6.19 -13.72
N GLY A 95 4.97 5.80 -13.73
CA GLY A 95 6.06 6.59 -14.32
C GLY A 95 7.32 6.79 -13.48
N GLN A 96 7.45 6.18 -12.30
CA GLN A 96 8.72 6.10 -11.58
C GLN A 96 9.32 4.70 -11.72
N VAL A 97 10.11 4.50 -12.78
CA VAL A 97 11.12 3.44 -12.94
C VAL A 97 12.44 4.13 -13.29
#